data_AF-A0AAW4VUJ8-F1
#
_entry.id   AF-A0AAW4VUJ8-F1
#
_cell.length_a   1.000
_cell.length_b   1.000
_cell.length_c   1.000
_cell.angle_alpha   90.00
_cell.angle_beta   90.00
_cell.angle_gamma   90.00
#
_symmetry.space_group_name_H-M   'P 1'
#
loop_
_entity.id
_entity.type
_entity.pdbx_description
1 polymer ?
#
loop_
_entity_poly.entity_id
_entity_poly.type
_entity_poly.pdbx_seq_one_letter_code
_entity_poly.pdbx_strand_id
1 'polypeptide(L)'
;MGFEAYRQGTFTKRLADLADQPNMQAHELKAYFDSSPEELRQSFNRLCNALGEFTAAAKMGYTASASVPANTVQAAIENVQKQVQNAVMGNIPSGSVDGDKLAQDVRDRFSTIERAMATETNARSSTDANLQQNVASIQTTLASKTESAFGFYTGDGEEHRTIYLGYRPKAVIVFQSGSYVGDGNAVYGGFASEGNDIMYGDQVGLGITDTGFQVLNYRNCALNISNYKYSYAVFW
;
A
#
# COMPACT_ATOMS: atom_id res chain seq x y z
N MET A 1 44.74 -7.48 -46.29
CA MET A 1 45.16 -8.53 -47.25
C MET A 1 45.25 -9.85 -46.50
N GLY A 2 44.58 -10.90 -46.98
CA GLY A 2 44.61 -12.22 -46.34
C GLY A 2 45.88 -13.02 -46.64
N PHE A 3 45.87 -14.32 -46.41
CA PHE A 3 47.02 -15.20 -46.65
C PHE A 3 47.25 -15.59 -48.13
N GLU A 4 46.48 -15.02 -49.05
CA GLU A 4 46.55 -15.32 -50.49
C GLU A 4 47.94 -15.10 -51.09
N ALA A 5 48.71 -14.14 -50.58
CA ALA A 5 50.08 -13.86 -51.03
C ALA A 5 51.09 -14.98 -50.71
N TYR A 6 50.74 -15.92 -49.81
CA TYR A 6 51.59 -17.05 -49.44
C TYR A 6 51.20 -18.34 -50.15
N ARG A 7 50.18 -18.30 -51.03
CA ARG A 7 49.81 -19.44 -51.87
C ARG A 7 50.91 -19.66 -52.91
N GLN A 8 51.25 -20.91 -53.16
CA GLN A 8 52.16 -21.27 -54.25
C GLN A 8 51.58 -20.75 -55.58
N GLY A 9 52.37 -19.94 -56.26
CA GLY A 9 52.05 -19.45 -57.60
C GLY A 9 52.43 -20.46 -58.69
N THR A 10 52.46 -19.99 -59.93
CA THR A 10 52.97 -20.78 -61.06
C THR A 10 54.42 -21.17 -60.83
N PHE A 11 54.76 -22.46 -60.96
CA PHE A 11 56.13 -22.94 -60.86
C PHE A 11 57.03 -22.30 -61.91
N THR A 12 58.25 -21.94 -61.49
CA THR A 12 59.22 -21.30 -62.40
C THR A 12 59.76 -22.26 -63.47
N LYS A 13 59.79 -23.55 -63.15
CA LYS A 13 60.25 -24.65 -64.02
C LYS A 13 59.21 -25.76 -64.03
N ARG A 14 58.33 -25.75 -65.02
CA ARG A 14 57.30 -26.79 -65.16
C ARG A 14 57.87 -27.98 -65.93
N LEU A 15 57.71 -29.18 -65.39
CA LEU A 15 58.12 -30.41 -66.07
C LEU A 15 57.52 -30.58 -67.47
N ALA A 16 56.31 -30.05 -67.68
CA ALA A 16 55.65 -30.05 -69.00
C ALA A 16 56.35 -29.16 -70.05
N ASP A 17 57.16 -28.19 -69.63
CA ASP A 17 57.92 -27.31 -70.52
C ASP A 17 59.34 -27.85 -70.79
N LEU A 18 59.70 -28.98 -70.19
CA LEU A 18 61.00 -29.62 -70.38
C LEU A 18 60.97 -30.43 -71.68
N ALA A 19 61.92 -30.21 -72.58
CA ALA A 19 62.03 -30.98 -73.82
C ALA A 19 62.27 -32.47 -73.53
N ASP A 20 61.74 -33.36 -74.38
CA ASP A 20 61.89 -34.82 -74.22
C ASP A 20 63.36 -35.29 -74.20
N GLN A 21 64.24 -34.57 -74.90
CA GLN A 21 65.70 -34.76 -74.85
C GLN A 21 66.39 -33.41 -74.57
N PRO A 22 66.48 -33.01 -73.29
CA PRO A 22 67.01 -31.71 -72.92
C PRO A 22 68.54 -31.72 -73.00
N ASN A 23 69.13 -30.74 -73.69
CA ASN A 23 70.58 -30.58 -73.78
C ASN A 23 71.12 -29.87 -72.53
N MET A 24 71.22 -30.59 -71.41
CA MET A 24 71.74 -30.11 -70.13
C MET A 24 72.46 -31.21 -69.37
N GLN A 25 73.32 -30.83 -68.43
CA GLN A 25 74.05 -31.79 -67.60
C GLN A 25 73.14 -32.44 -66.55
N ALA A 26 73.50 -33.66 -66.10
CA ALA A 26 72.68 -34.42 -65.15
C ALA A 26 72.34 -33.65 -63.85
N HIS A 27 73.27 -32.82 -63.36
CA HIS A 27 73.05 -32.00 -62.17
C HIS A 27 72.05 -30.86 -62.40
N GLU A 28 72.03 -30.29 -63.62
CA GLU A 28 71.08 -29.23 -64.01
C GLU A 28 69.68 -29.82 -64.17
N LEU A 29 69.59 -31.03 -64.74
CA LEU A 29 68.34 -31.77 -64.85
C LEU A 29 67.77 -32.09 -63.46
N LYS A 30 68.60 -32.58 -62.53
CA LYS A 30 68.18 -32.81 -61.15
C LYS A 30 67.70 -31.52 -60.48
N ALA A 31 68.43 -30.42 -60.62
CA ALA A 31 68.01 -29.12 -60.09
C ALA A 31 66.69 -28.62 -60.73
N TYR A 32 66.40 -29.01 -61.99
CA TYR A 32 65.12 -28.75 -62.63
C TYR A 32 63.99 -29.56 -61.95
N PHE A 33 64.16 -30.87 -61.77
CA PHE A 33 63.17 -31.73 -61.09
C PHE A 33 62.93 -31.32 -59.63
N ASP A 34 63.97 -30.91 -58.90
CA ASP A 34 63.87 -30.52 -57.49
C ASP A 34 63.24 -29.13 -57.28
N SER A 35 63.14 -28.30 -58.34
CA SER A 35 62.71 -26.91 -58.22
C SER A 35 61.25 -26.75 -57.73
N SER A 36 60.31 -27.52 -58.29
CA SER A 36 58.88 -27.41 -57.92
C SER A 36 58.61 -27.84 -56.47
N PRO A 37 59.13 -28.98 -55.97
CA PRO A 37 59.04 -29.33 -54.55
C PRO A 37 59.67 -28.28 -53.61
N GLU A 38 60.80 -27.70 -54.01
CA GLU A 38 61.49 -26.69 -53.20
C GLU A 38 60.71 -25.37 -53.14
N GLU A 39 60.12 -24.92 -54.26
CA GLU A 39 59.19 -23.78 -54.28
C GLU A 39 57.99 -24.00 -53.35
N LEU A 40 57.37 -25.19 -53.40
CA LEU A 40 56.26 -25.57 -52.49
C LEU A 40 56.68 -25.50 -51.02
N ARG A 41 57.83 -26.08 -50.69
CA ARG A 41 58.40 -26.05 -49.32
C ARG A 41 58.59 -24.63 -48.84
N GLN A 42 59.13 -23.75 -49.69
CA GLN A 42 59.33 -22.34 -49.35
C GLN A 42 58.01 -21.58 -49.19
N SER A 43 57.01 -21.82 -50.05
CA SER A 43 55.68 -21.21 -49.93
C SER A 43 54.98 -21.64 -48.64
N PHE A 44 55.03 -22.93 -48.33
CA PHE A 44 54.44 -23.49 -47.11
C PHE A 44 55.10 -22.93 -45.84
N ASN A 45 56.43 -22.93 -45.77
CA ASN A 45 57.14 -22.36 -44.62
C ASN A 45 56.86 -20.87 -44.45
N ARG A 46 56.73 -20.12 -45.55
CA ARG A 46 56.32 -18.71 -45.50
C ARG A 46 54.91 -18.54 -44.94
N LEU A 47 53.97 -19.41 -45.32
CA LEU A 47 52.62 -19.43 -44.74
C LEU A 47 52.64 -19.75 -43.24
N CYS A 48 53.38 -20.78 -42.82
CA CYS A 48 53.53 -21.13 -41.40
C CYS A 48 54.09 -19.97 -40.57
N ASN A 49 55.13 -19.29 -41.08
CA ASN A 49 55.68 -18.11 -40.42
C ASN A 49 54.63 -16.99 -40.31
N ALA A 50 53.89 -16.73 -41.40
CA ALA A 50 52.86 -15.71 -41.41
C ALA A 50 51.69 -15.99 -40.45
N LEU A 51 51.33 -17.26 -40.25
CA LEU A 51 50.33 -17.69 -39.28
C LEU A 51 50.81 -17.54 -37.82
N GLY A 52 52.13 -17.61 -37.59
CA GLY A 52 52.75 -17.40 -36.28
C GLY A 52 52.98 -15.93 -35.90
N GLU A 53 52.78 -14.98 -36.81
CA GLU A 53 52.94 -13.54 -36.52
C GLU A 53 51.80 -13.01 -35.62
N PHE A 54 52.09 -12.03 -34.76
CA PHE A 54 51.07 -11.32 -33.97
C PHE A 54 49.98 -10.65 -34.83
N THR A 55 50.28 -10.36 -36.11
CA THR A 55 49.33 -9.76 -37.06
C THR A 55 48.43 -10.80 -37.74
N ALA A 56 48.64 -12.09 -37.50
CA ALA A 56 47.92 -13.17 -38.18
C ALA A 56 46.40 -13.06 -37.97
N ALA A 57 45.93 -12.73 -36.76
CA ALA A 57 44.50 -12.60 -36.46
C ALA A 57 43.80 -11.52 -37.32
N ALA A 58 44.52 -10.48 -37.75
CA ALA A 58 43.99 -9.46 -38.65
C ALA A 58 43.92 -9.93 -40.12
N LYS A 59 44.62 -11.00 -40.46
CA LYS A 59 44.65 -11.64 -41.80
C LYS A 59 43.75 -12.88 -41.86
N MET A 60 43.44 -13.49 -40.71
CA MET A 60 42.52 -14.62 -40.58
C MET A 60 41.07 -14.18 -40.79
N GLY A 61 40.37 -14.85 -41.71
CA GLY A 61 38.96 -14.58 -41.98
C GLY A 61 38.06 -14.95 -40.79
N TYR A 62 36.95 -14.23 -40.68
CA TYR A 62 35.85 -14.52 -39.76
C TYR A 62 34.53 -14.33 -40.52
N THR A 63 33.60 -15.26 -40.36
CA THR A 63 32.27 -15.14 -40.97
C THR A 63 31.40 -14.24 -40.10
N ALA A 64 31.01 -13.09 -40.63
CA ALA A 64 30.16 -12.13 -39.93
C ALA A 64 28.85 -12.76 -39.44
N SER A 65 28.42 -12.37 -38.24
CA SER A 65 27.10 -12.71 -37.68
C SER A 65 26.32 -11.45 -37.36
N ALA A 66 25.01 -11.58 -37.11
CA ALA A 66 24.17 -10.44 -36.72
C ALA A 66 24.70 -9.73 -35.45
N SER A 67 25.26 -10.50 -34.50
CA SER A 67 25.80 -9.97 -33.25
C SER A 67 27.24 -9.49 -33.35
N VAL A 68 28.03 -9.96 -34.32
CA VAL A 68 29.44 -9.59 -34.50
C VAL A 68 29.69 -9.29 -35.98
N PRO A 69 29.47 -8.05 -36.43
CA PRO A 69 29.64 -7.64 -37.82
C PRO A 69 31.11 -7.34 -38.15
N ALA A 70 31.93 -8.38 -38.22
CA ALA A 70 33.35 -8.30 -38.55
C ALA A 70 33.72 -9.36 -39.62
N ASN A 71 34.86 -9.17 -40.30
CA ASN A 71 35.32 -10.08 -41.35
C ASN A 71 36.69 -10.73 -41.06
N THR A 72 37.31 -10.36 -39.93
CA THR A 72 38.58 -10.94 -39.47
C THR A 72 38.48 -11.30 -37.99
N VAL A 73 39.31 -12.24 -37.54
CA VAL A 73 39.34 -12.67 -36.14
C VAL A 73 39.67 -11.48 -35.22
N GLN A 74 40.65 -10.64 -35.60
CA GLN A 74 41.01 -9.45 -34.84
C GLN A 74 39.83 -8.48 -34.70
N ALA A 75 39.17 -8.13 -35.81
CA ALA A 75 38.04 -7.20 -35.78
C ALA A 75 36.84 -7.76 -35.01
N ALA A 76 36.64 -9.08 -35.03
CA ALA A 76 35.60 -9.73 -34.23
C ALA A 76 35.88 -9.62 -32.72
N ILE A 77 37.13 -9.84 -32.31
CA ILE A 77 37.55 -9.69 -30.91
C ILE A 77 37.37 -8.24 -30.44
N GLU A 78 37.83 -7.27 -31.23
CA GLU A 78 37.67 -5.84 -30.92
C GLU A 78 36.18 -5.42 -30.83
N ASN A 79 35.35 -5.97 -31.72
CA ASN A 79 33.89 -5.75 -31.68
C ASN A 79 33.28 -6.29 -30.39
N VAL A 80 33.62 -7.52 -29.98
CA VAL A 80 33.16 -8.12 -28.72
C VAL A 80 33.67 -7.33 -27.51
N GLN A 81 34.93 -6.92 -27.51
CA GLN A 81 35.50 -6.09 -26.43
C GLN A 81 34.74 -4.77 -26.29
N LYS A 82 34.37 -4.13 -27.41
CA LYS A 82 33.54 -2.91 -27.40
C LYS A 82 32.15 -3.18 -26.83
N GLN A 83 31.52 -4.30 -27.16
CA GLN A 83 30.22 -4.68 -26.58
C GLN A 83 30.33 -4.90 -25.06
N VAL A 84 31.39 -5.56 -24.58
CA VAL A 84 31.63 -5.76 -23.14
C VAL A 84 31.86 -4.41 -22.43
N GLN A 85 32.64 -3.50 -23.02
CA GLN A 85 32.83 -2.15 -22.47
C GLN A 85 31.51 -1.36 -22.40
N ASN A 86 30.70 -1.41 -23.45
CA ASN A 86 29.38 -0.79 -23.46
C ASN A 86 28.48 -1.36 -22.36
N ALA A 87 28.48 -2.67 -22.16
CA ALA A 87 27.74 -3.32 -21.08
C ALA A 87 28.22 -2.85 -19.68
N VAL A 88 29.54 -2.73 -19.48
CA VAL A 88 30.13 -2.19 -18.24
C VAL A 88 29.69 -0.74 -17.99
N MET A 89 29.52 0.06 -19.05
CA MET A 89 29.03 1.44 -18.97
C MET A 89 27.51 1.56 -18.85
N GLY A 90 26.77 0.44 -18.77
CA GLY A 90 25.30 0.45 -18.70
C GLY A 90 24.60 0.63 -20.05
N ASN A 91 25.33 0.72 -21.16
CA ASN A 91 24.80 0.76 -22.53
C ASN A 91 24.49 -0.67 -23.02
N ILE A 92 23.65 -1.38 -22.26
CA ILE A 92 23.17 -2.73 -22.59
C ILE A 92 22.05 -2.61 -23.66
N PRO A 93 21.85 -3.61 -24.55
CA PRO A 93 20.85 -3.52 -25.61
C PRO A 93 19.46 -3.17 -25.08
N SER A 94 18.66 -2.46 -25.89
CA SER A 94 17.33 -1.93 -25.50
C SER A 94 16.33 -3.00 -24.98
N GLY A 95 16.59 -4.30 -25.19
CA GLY A 95 15.81 -5.39 -24.59
C GLY A 95 16.20 -5.78 -23.15
N SER A 96 17.35 -5.33 -22.65
CA SER A 96 17.84 -5.63 -21.31
C SER A 96 17.19 -4.73 -20.25
N VAL A 97 17.12 -5.21 -19.01
CA VAL A 97 16.70 -4.41 -17.85
C VAL A 97 17.93 -3.63 -17.37
N ASP A 98 17.99 -2.35 -17.70
CA ASP A 98 19.01 -1.42 -17.23
C ASP A 98 18.57 -0.70 -15.94
N GLY A 99 19.49 0.05 -15.33
CA GLY A 99 19.24 0.79 -14.09
C GLY A 99 18.15 1.86 -14.24
N ASP A 100 18.03 2.48 -15.42
CA ASP A 100 17.03 3.51 -15.68
C ASP A 100 15.62 2.94 -15.74
N LYS A 101 15.45 1.76 -16.37
CA LYS A 101 14.17 1.02 -16.38
C LYS A 101 13.76 0.56 -15.00
N LEU A 102 14.71 0.05 -14.21
CA LEU A 102 14.46 -0.30 -12.81
C LEU A 102 14.05 0.93 -12.00
N ALA A 103 14.78 2.04 -12.14
CA ALA A 103 14.46 3.28 -11.46
C ALA A 103 13.09 3.84 -11.88
N GLN A 104 12.73 3.69 -13.16
CA GLN A 104 11.41 4.07 -13.66
C GLN A 104 10.31 3.19 -13.08
N ASP A 105 10.44 1.86 -13.10
CA ASP A 105 9.46 0.95 -12.49
C ASP A 105 9.27 1.23 -10.99
N VAL A 106 10.36 1.49 -10.28
CA VAL A 106 10.32 1.88 -8.86
C VAL A 106 9.58 3.20 -8.66
N ARG A 107 9.82 4.23 -9.49
CA ARG A 107 9.09 5.51 -9.45
C ARG A 107 7.59 5.32 -9.74
N ASP A 108 7.25 4.53 -10.74
CA ASP A 108 5.86 4.27 -11.13
C ASP A 108 5.10 3.51 -10.03
N ARG A 109 5.77 2.55 -9.39
CA ARG A 109 5.25 1.83 -8.21
C ARG A 109 5.03 2.77 -7.04
N PHE A 110 6.00 3.65 -6.72
CA PHE A 110 5.82 4.62 -5.64
C PHE A 110 4.66 5.58 -5.90
N SER A 111 4.55 6.13 -7.11
CA SER A 111 3.42 6.99 -7.47
C SER A 111 2.06 6.27 -7.34
N THR A 112 2.02 4.97 -7.65
CA THR A 112 0.81 4.16 -7.49
C THR A 112 0.47 3.94 -6.02
N ILE A 113 1.47 3.66 -5.19
CA ILE A 113 1.30 3.51 -3.74
C ILE A 113 0.80 4.83 -3.12
N GLU A 114 1.39 5.97 -3.49
CA GLU A 114 0.97 7.29 -3.01
C GLU A 114 -0.50 7.58 -3.32
N ARG A 115 -0.94 7.28 -4.55
CA ARG A 115 -2.36 7.43 -4.95
C ARG A 115 -3.29 6.52 -4.16
N ALA A 116 -2.90 5.27 -3.92
CA ALA A 116 -3.68 4.33 -3.13
C ALA A 116 -3.80 4.79 -1.67
N MET A 117 -2.70 5.26 -1.07
CA MET A 117 -2.69 5.79 0.30
C MET A 117 -3.57 7.03 0.45
N ALA A 118 -3.52 7.96 -0.51
CA ALA A 118 -4.36 9.15 -0.50
C ALA A 118 -5.85 8.78 -0.59
N THR A 119 -6.19 7.79 -1.42
CA THR A 119 -7.56 7.27 -1.55
C THR A 119 -8.05 6.65 -0.24
N GLU A 120 -7.24 5.80 0.39
CA GLU A 120 -7.55 5.17 1.68
C GLU A 120 -7.71 6.21 2.80
N THR A 121 -6.83 7.22 2.83
CA THR A 121 -6.90 8.31 3.82
C THR A 121 -8.22 9.07 3.69
N ASN A 122 -8.60 9.44 2.48
CA ASN A 122 -9.86 10.13 2.22
C ASN A 122 -11.09 9.29 2.59
N ALA A 123 -11.06 7.98 2.32
CA ALA A 123 -12.13 7.05 2.67
C ALA A 123 -12.28 6.91 4.20
N ARG A 124 -11.15 6.83 4.93
CA ARG A 124 -11.13 6.81 6.39
C ARG A 124 -11.67 8.10 6.98
N SER A 125 -11.18 9.26 6.53
CA SER A 125 -11.67 10.56 7.02
C SER A 125 -13.18 10.73 6.80
N SER A 126 -13.70 10.27 5.66
CA SER A 126 -15.15 10.31 5.37
C SER A 126 -15.93 9.38 6.30
N THR A 127 -15.41 8.17 6.54
CA THR A 127 -16.02 7.20 7.45
C THR A 127 -16.04 7.72 8.88
N ASP A 128 -14.94 8.31 9.35
CA ASP A 128 -14.82 8.88 10.69
C ASP A 128 -15.77 10.06 10.89
N ALA A 129 -15.89 10.94 9.88
CA ALA A 129 -16.87 12.04 9.91
C ALA A 129 -18.31 11.51 10.03
N ASN A 130 -18.66 10.48 9.25
CA ASN A 130 -19.98 9.84 9.33
C ASN A 130 -20.22 9.17 10.69
N LEU A 131 -19.22 8.47 11.24
CA LEU A 131 -19.31 7.87 12.57
C LEU A 131 -19.50 8.93 13.64
N GLN A 132 -18.79 10.06 13.56
CA GLN A 132 -18.93 11.15 14.51
C GLN A 132 -20.32 11.79 14.44
N GLN A 133 -20.87 11.97 13.24
CA GLN A 133 -22.26 12.43 13.06
C GLN A 133 -23.27 11.43 13.62
N ASN A 134 -23.09 10.14 13.37
CA ASN A 134 -23.96 9.10 13.92
C ASN A 134 -23.92 9.08 15.46
N VAL A 135 -22.74 9.18 16.06
CA VAL A 135 -22.58 9.26 17.52
C VAL A 135 -23.29 10.50 18.07
N ALA A 136 -23.13 11.66 17.45
CA ALA A 136 -23.84 12.88 17.86
C ALA A 136 -25.37 12.71 17.75
N SER A 137 -25.87 12.13 16.66
CA SER A 137 -27.30 11.88 16.46
C SER A 137 -27.86 10.90 17.50
N ILE A 138 -27.11 9.86 17.85
CA ILE A 138 -27.50 8.90 18.89
C ILE A 138 -27.54 9.59 20.25
N GLN A 139 -26.56 10.43 20.59
CA GLN A 139 -26.55 11.19 21.84
C GLN A 139 -27.77 12.11 21.95
N THR A 140 -28.12 12.83 20.88
CA THR A 140 -29.33 13.68 20.84
C THR A 140 -30.60 12.84 21.01
N THR A 141 -30.71 11.72 20.29
CA THR A 141 -31.88 10.83 20.38
C THR A 141 -32.03 10.25 21.78
N LEU A 142 -30.94 9.80 22.41
CA LEU A 142 -30.96 9.22 23.75
C LEU A 142 -31.37 10.25 24.81
N ALA A 143 -30.89 11.49 24.69
CA ALA A 143 -31.29 12.60 25.55
C ALA A 143 -32.80 12.90 25.44
N SER A 144 -33.39 12.76 24.25
CA SER A 144 -34.84 12.94 24.05
C SER A 144 -35.71 11.75 24.48
N LYS A 145 -35.15 10.53 24.57
CA LYS A 145 -35.94 9.30 24.83
C LYS A 145 -36.03 8.90 26.27
N THR A 146 -35.00 9.21 27.04
CA THR A 146 -35.10 9.15 28.48
C THR A 146 -36.06 10.32 28.78
N GLU A 147 -37.28 10.10 29.32
CA GLU A 147 -38.30 11.14 29.65
C GLU A 147 -38.94 10.97 31.03
N SER A 148 -38.57 9.90 31.75
CA SER A 148 -39.11 9.63 33.08
C SER A 148 -38.12 8.91 34.00
N ALA A 149 -38.11 9.27 35.28
CA ALA A 149 -37.39 8.53 36.33
C ALA A 149 -38.39 8.01 37.36
N PHE A 150 -38.09 6.84 37.92
CA PHE A 150 -38.89 6.18 38.94
C PHE A 150 -38.06 6.04 40.20
N GLY A 151 -38.69 6.26 41.34
CA GLY A 151 -38.02 6.15 42.62
C GLY A 151 -38.98 5.94 43.77
N PHE A 152 -38.42 5.93 44.96
CA PHE A 152 -39.17 5.81 46.21
C PHE A 152 -38.59 6.75 47.24
N TYR A 153 -39.42 7.18 48.18
CA TYR A 153 -38.96 7.78 49.42
C TYR A 153 -39.72 7.16 50.60
N THR A 154 -39.07 7.13 51.76
CA THR A 154 -39.72 6.78 53.03
C THR A 154 -40.03 8.08 53.74
N GLY A 155 -41.30 8.35 54.05
CA GLY A 155 -41.72 9.56 54.72
C GLY A 155 -41.00 9.73 56.07
N ASP A 156 -40.60 10.95 56.38
CA ASP A 156 -39.88 11.28 57.61
C ASP A 156 -40.80 11.89 58.69
N GLY A 157 -42.02 12.30 58.30
CA GLY A 157 -43.02 12.87 59.19
C GLY A 157 -42.98 14.40 59.27
N GLU A 158 -41.97 15.05 58.68
CA GLU A 158 -41.89 16.51 58.64
C GLU A 158 -43.04 17.11 57.82
N GLU A 159 -43.52 18.29 58.23
CA GLU A 159 -44.66 18.95 57.57
C GLU A 159 -44.36 19.20 56.10
N HIS A 160 -43.22 19.80 55.77
CA HIS A 160 -42.76 19.98 54.40
C HIS A 160 -41.48 19.22 54.15
N ARG A 161 -41.43 18.47 53.04
CA ARG A 161 -40.21 17.81 52.58
C ARG A 161 -40.02 17.96 51.09
N THR A 162 -38.80 18.31 50.70
CA THR A 162 -38.37 18.27 49.29
C THR A 162 -37.68 16.95 48.98
N ILE A 163 -38.13 16.27 47.93
CA ILE A 163 -37.42 15.14 47.33
C ILE A 163 -36.51 15.69 46.24
N TYR A 164 -35.20 15.62 46.46
CA TYR A 164 -34.19 16.21 45.58
C TYR A 164 -33.86 15.28 44.41
N LEU A 165 -34.04 15.79 43.18
CA LEU A 165 -33.69 15.12 41.92
C LEU A 165 -32.47 15.78 41.25
N GLY A 166 -32.13 17.01 41.65
CA GLY A 166 -31.07 17.81 41.03
C GLY A 166 -31.50 18.57 39.77
N TYR A 167 -32.79 18.51 39.42
CA TYR A 167 -33.42 19.23 38.31
C TYR A 167 -34.90 19.50 38.62
N ARG A 168 -35.50 20.45 37.91
CA ARG A 168 -36.94 20.75 37.95
C ARG A 168 -37.70 19.77 37.04
N PRO A 169 -38.48 18.80 37.55
CA PRO A 169 -39.30 17.94 36.71
C PRO A 169 -40.45 18.75 36.07
N LYS A 170 -40.99 18.31 34.94
CA LYS A 170 -42.20 18.86 34.31
C LYS A 170 -43.50 18.33 34.94
N ALA A 171 -43.45 17.10 35.44
CA ALA A 171 -44.55 16.47 36.14
C ALA A 171 -44.04 15.43 37.15
N VAL A 172 -44.83 15.19 38.20
CA VAL A 172 -44.58 14.17 39.21
C VAL A 172 -45.88 13.44 39.53
N ILE A 173 -45.81 12.11 39.62
CA ILE A 173 -46.84 11.25 40.18
C ILE A 173 -46.29 10.65 41.47
N VAL A 174 -47.05 10.72 42.56
CA VAL A 174 -46.72 10.09 43.84
C VAL A 174 -47.84 9.14 44.26
N PHE A 175 -47.47 7.97 44.78
CA PHE A 175 -48.38 7.02 45.42
C PHE A 175 -47.84 6.58 46.77
N GLN A 176 -48.63 6.70 47.83
CA GLN A 176 -48.40 5.91 49.03
C GLN A 176 -48.58 4.42 48.72
N SER A 177 -47.59 3.61 49.09
CA SER A 177 -47.60 2.18 48.79
C SER A 177 -48.83 1.49 49.38
N GLY A 178 -49.64 0.87 48.53
CA GLY A 178 -50.83 0.10 48.95
C GLY A 178 -52.04 0.93 49.37
N SER A 179 -52.10 2.22 49.01
CA SER A 179 -53.24 3.11 49.33
C SER A 179 -53.87 3.71 48.07
N TYR A 180 -55.14 4.14 48.16
CA TYR A 180 -55.76 4.99 47.14
C TYR A 180 -55.06 6.35 47.07
N VAL A 181 -55.16 7.06 45.96
CA VAL A 181 -54.58 8.41 45.78
C VAL A 181 -55.30 9.45 46.66
N GLY A 182 -56.58 9.23 46.94
CA GLY A 182 -57.36 10.01 47.89
C GLY A 182 -58.56 9.23 48.39
N ASP A 183 -59.04 9.58 49.58
CA ASP A 183 -60.25 9.04 50.21
C ASP A 183 -60.91 10.13 51.05
N GLY A 184 -62.17 10.46 50.76
CA GLY A 184 -62.86 11.61 51.37
C GLY A 184 -62.06 12.91 51.24
N ASN A 185 -61.64 13.46 52.38
CA ASN A 185 -60.82 14.68 52.44
C ASN A 185 -59.31 14.39 52.56
N ALA A 186 -58.87 13.14 52.36
CA ALA A 186 -57.47 12.74 52.49
C ALA A 186 -56.75 12.62 51.15
N VAL A 187 -55.48 13.02 51.14
CA VAL A 187 -54.57 12.99 49.99
C VAL A 187 -53.40 12.08 50.32
N TYR A 188 -53.27 10.97 49.61
CA TYR A 188 -52.24 9.94 49.81
C TYR A 188 -51.31 9.78 48.58
N GLY A 189 -51.58 10.56 47.54
CA GLY A 189 -50.81 10.60 46.32
C GLY A 189 -51.38 11.63 45.37
N GLY A 190 -50.92 11.59 44.12
CA GLY A 190 -51.56 12.30 43.02
C GLY A 190 -50.58 12.70 41.95
N PHE A 191 -51.05 13.54 41.03
CA PHE A 191 -50.28 14.09 39.92
C PHE A 191 -50.15 15.61 40.09
N ALA A 192 -48.93 16.13 40.05
CA ALA A 192 -48.64 17.56 39.94
C ALA A 192 -47.82 17.81 38.66
N SER A 193 -48.05 18.96 38.03
CA SER A 193 -47.33 19.40 36.83
C SER A 193 -47.03 20.89 36.90
N GLU A 194 -46.21 21.42 35.98
CA GLU A 194 -45.85 22.84 36.02
C GLU A 194 -47.09 23.74 36.04
N GLY A 195 -47.17 24.61 37.06
CA GLY A 195 -48.30 25.51 37.28
C GLY A 195 -49.57 24.86 37.82
N ASN A 196 -49.57 23.54 38.05
CA ASN A 196 -50.70 22.77 38.56
C ASN A 196 -50.26 21.86 39.71
N ASP A 197 -50.12 22.47 40.89
CA ASP A 197 -49.83 21.77 42.13
C ASP A 197 -51.09 21.15 42.74
N ILE A 198 -50.92 20.08 43.52
CA ILE A 198 -52.00 19.57 44.38
C ILE A 198 -52.04 20.44 45.63
N MET A 199 -53.12 21.19 45.81
CA MET A 199 -53.33 22.04 46.99
C MET A 199 -54.09 21.28 48.08
N TYR A 200 -53.70 21.48 49.33
CA TYR A 200 -54.47 21.07 50.50
C TYR A 200 -54.78 22.31 51.35
N GLY A 201 -55.98 22.85 51.17
CA GLY A 201 -56.32 24.16 51.72
C GLY A 201 -55.51 25.27 51.04
N ASP A 202 -54.76 26.04 51.82
CA ASP A 202 -53.87 27.10 51.37
C ASP A 202 -52.40 26.65 51.20
N GLN A 203 -52.09 25.39 51.49
CA GLN A 203 -50.75 24.81 51.38
C GLN A 203 -50.61 23.93 50.14
N VAL A 204 -49.38 23.84 49.61
CA VAL A 204 -49.01 22.92 48.53
C VAL A 204 -48.82 21.52 49.10
N GLY A 205 -49.71 20.61 48.73
CA GLY A 205 -49.67 19.19 49.08
C GLY A 205 -48.58 18.43 48.33
N LEU A 206 -48.64 18.50 46.99
CA LEU A 206 -47.62 17.99 46.08
C LEU A 206 -47.34 19.06 45.04
N GLY A 207 -46.09 19.51 44.94
CA GLY A 207 -45.74 20.57 43.98
C GLY A 207 -44.31 20.47 43.49
N ILE A 208 -44.06 21.06 42.32
CA ILE A 208 -42.75 21.03 41.65
C ILE A 208 -41.85 22.13 42.19
N THR A 209 -40.59 21.78 42.47
CA THR A 209 -39.56 22.72 42.90
C THR A 209 -38.43 22.77 41.86
N ASP A 210 -37.54 23.77 41.95
CA ASP A 210 -36.43 23.93 41.00
C ASP A 210 -35.43 22.75 41.01
N THR A 211 -35.46 21.93 42.07
CA THR A 211 -34.53 20.83 42.28
C THR A 211 -35.22 19.48 42.49
N GLY A 212 -36.54 19.42 42.36
CA GLY A 212 -37.32 18.19 42.52
C GLY A 212 -38.80 18.47 42.75
N PHE A 213 -39.36 17.91 43.83
CA PHE A 213 -40.75 18.16 44.23
C PHE A 213 -40.90 18.20 45.75
N GLN A 214 -41.89 18.93 46.24
CA GLN A 214 -42.24 19.01 47.65
C GLN A 214 -43.47 18.16 47.94
N VAL A 215 -43.47 17.53 49.11
CA VAL A 215 -44.58 16.77 49.68
C VAL A 215 -44.96 17.31 51.06
N LEU A 216 -46.25 17.25 51.38
CA LEU A 216 -46.84 17.74 52.61
C LEU A 216 -47.32 16.60 53.52
N ASN A 217 -47.01 16.71 54.81
CA ASN A 217 -47.64 15.96 55.90
C ASN A 217 -48.41 16.94 56.81
N TYR A 218 -49.66 17.21 56.49
CA TYR A 218 -50.51 18.11 57.25
C TYR A 218 -51.97 17.66 57.25
N ARG A 219 -52.54 17.40 58.43
CA ARG A 219 -53.90 16.89 58.63
C ARG A 219 -54.16 15.64 57.77
N ASN A 220 -55.04 15.73 56.78
CA ASN A 220 -55.36 14.60 55.90
C ASN A 220 -54.49 14.57 54.62
N CYS A 221 -53.56 15.50 54.45
CA CYS A 221 -52.51 15.38 53.43
C CYS A 221 -51.37 14.51 53.98
N ALA A 222 -51.30 13.29 53.49
CA ALA A 222 -50.50 12.18 53.99
C ALA A 222 -49.39 11.80 52.99
N LEU A 223 -48.69 12.79 52.42
CA LEU A 223 -47.65 12.55 51.42
C LEU A 223 -46.26 12.35 52.02
N ASN A 224 -46.10 12.51 53.33
CA ASN A 224 -44.81 12.35 54.02
C ASN A 224 -44.95 11.76 55.44
N ILE A 225 -45.88 10.81 55.64
CA ILE A 225 -46.06 10.15 56.94
C ILE A 225 -44.79 9.38 57.33
N SER A 226 -44.34 9.57 58.57
CA SER A 226 -43.16 8.89 59.11
C SER A 226 -43.24 7.37 58.93
N ASN A 227 -42.19 6.77 58.36
CA ASN A 227 -42.03 5.33 58.09
C ASN A 227 -42.95 4.74 57.00
N TYR A 228 -43.74 5.54 56.29
CA TYR A 228 -44.51 5.07 55.14
C TYR A 228 -43.69 5.16 53.86
N LYS A 229 -43.85 4.19 52.96
CA LYS A 229 -43.12 4.16 51.68
C LYS A 229 -43.98 4.74 50.56
N TYR A 230 -43.41 5.63 49.78
CA TYR A 230 -44.03 6.25 48.63
C TYR A 230 -43.24 5.92 47.37
N SER A 231 -43.95 5.61 46.29
CA SER A 231 -43.36 5.45 44.96
C SER A 231 -43.66 6.69 44.14
N TYR A 232 -42.71 7.13 43.32
CA TYR A 232 -42.92 8.25 42.42
C TYR A 232 -42.41 7.96 41.01
N ALA A 233 -43.04 8.63 40.05
CA ALA A 233 -42.56 8.78 38.69
C ALA A 233 -42.47 10.28 38.39
N VAL A 234 -41.34 10.72 37.86
CA VAL A 234 -41.11 12.11 37.46
C VAL A 234 -40.85 12.14 35.98
N PHE A 235 -41.32 13.18 35.31
CA PHE A 235 -41.20 13.39 33.87
C PHE A 235 -40.46 14.70 33.61
N TRP A 236 -39.66 14.76 32.55
CA TRP A 236 -38.81 15.92 32.25
C TRP A 236 -38.99 16.50 30.87
#